data_AF-A0A2G9UMJ5-F1
#
_entry.id   AF-A0A2G9UMJ5-F1
#
_cell.length_a   1.000
_cell.length_b   1.000
_cell.length_c   1.000
_cell.angle_alpha   90.00
_cell.angle_beta   90.00
_cell.angle_gamma   90.00
#
_symmetry.space_group_name_H-M   'P 1'
#
loop_
_entity.id
_entity.type
_entity.pdbx_description
1 polymer ?
#
loop_
_entity_poly.entity_id
_entity_poly.type
_entity_poly.pdbx_seq_one_letter_code
_entity_poly.pdbx_strand_id
1 'polypeptide(L)'
;MAFAQRSLAVFRELNAGRKQEAARAGWLSGLQKDIPVVLLDHVVQNYPVNTIEDAAEWYKRTMKAWLITNDDQKVQMTLAEAVPGRKGRSQIEEFVSYNGGPGIQHIALLVDDIVATVTEMKRRSVEFLEVPSSYYDILEERLKDSKVELREDMNKLRELCILMDFDDNGYLLQLFTRPVQDRPTLFIEIIQRRNFNVPPQPGK
;
A
#
# COMPACT_ATOMS: atom_id res chain seq x y z
N MET A 1 -20.80 15.13 -8.42
CA MET A 1 -20.54 14.10 -9.46
C MET A 1 -19.83 14.64 -10.72
N ALA A 2 -20.21 15.79 -11.29
CA ALA A 2 -19.60 16.30 -12.54
C ALA A 2 -18.11 16.75 -12.42
N PHE A 3 -17.66 17.18 -11.24
CA PHE A 3 -16.27 17.63 -11.03
C PHE A 3 -15.26 16.47 -11.02
N ALA A 4 -15.55 15.37 -10.32
CA ALA A 4 -14.68 14.19 -10.28
C ALA A 4 -14.53 13.53 -11.65
N GLN A 5 -15.59 13.49 -12.46
CA GLN A 5 -15.55 12.98 -13.83
C GLN A 5 -14.69 13.86 -14.75
N ARG A 6 -14.72 15.19 -14.59
CA ARG A 6 -13.84 16.12 -15.31
C ARG A 6 -12.36 15.93 -14.93
N SER A 7 -12.06 15.77 -13.64
CA SER A 7 -10.68 15.55 -13.19
C SER A 7 -10.10 14.23 -13.69
N LEU A 8 -10.90 13.15 -13.74
CA LEU A 8 -10.49 11.87 -14.33
C LEU A 8 -10.25 11.96 -15.85
N ALA A 9 -11.05 12.74 -16.58
CA ALA A 9 -10.88 12.93 -18.01
C ALA A 9 -9.56 13.67 -18.33
N VAL A 10 -9.27 14.74 -17.58
CA VAL A 10 -8.01 15.49 -17.70
C VAL A 10 -6.80 14.61 -17.37
N PHE A 11 -6.90 13.79 -16.31
CA PHE A 11 -5.82 12.86 -15.95
C PHE A 11 -5.55 11.80 -17.03
N ARG A 12 -6.61 11.29 -17.68
CA ARG A 12 -6.48 10.34 -18.80
C ARG A 12 -5.83 11.00 -20.03
N GLU A 13 -6.20 12.24 -20.33
CA GLU A 13 -5.66 13.01 -21.46
C GLU A 13 -4.17 13.35 -21.27
N LEU A 14 -3.77 13.78 -20.08
CA LEU A 14 -2.38 14.04 -19.72
C LEU A 14 -1.50 12.78 -19.82
N ASN A 15 -2.02 11.62 -19.40
CA ASN A 15 -1.29 10.35 -19.52
C ASN A 15 -1.22 9.84 -20.97
N ALA A 16 -2.25 10.07 -21.78
CA ALA A 16 -2.23 9.73 -23.20
C ALA A 16 -1.16 10.54 -23.97
N GLY A 17 -1.01 11.83 -23.65
CA GLY A 17 0.03 12.69 -24.23
C GLY A 17 1.45 12.21 -23.92
N ARG A 18 1.73 11.86 -22.65
CA ARG A 18 3.03 11.31 -22.23
C ARG A 18 3.38 9.99 -22.91
N LYS A 19 2.40 9.12 -23.14
CA LYS A 19 2.62 7.86 -23.87
C LYS A 19 3.00 8.09 -25.33
N GLN A 20 2.44 9.11 -25.98
CA GLN A 20 2.79 9.46 -27.37
C GLN A 20 4.18 10.09 -27.49
N GLU A 21 4.59 10.92 -26.53
CA GLU A 21 5.95 11.48 -26.49
C GLU A 21 7.03 10.42 -26.23
N ALA A 22 6.80 9.50 -25.29
CA ALA A 22 7.71 8.41 -25.00
C ALA A 22 7.88 7.45 -26.19
N ALA A 23 6.80 7.21 -26.96
CA ALA A 23 6.84 6.39 -28.16
C ALA A 23 7.64 7.05 -29.32
N ARG A 24 7.61 8.38 -29.43
CA ARG A 24 8.34 9.13 -30.47
C ARG A 24 9.84 9.21 -30.24
N ALA A 25 10.30 9.07 -29.00
CA ALA A 25 11.71 9.22 -28.64
C ALA A 25 12.55 7.93 -28.83
N GLY A 26 11.98 6.83 -29.35
CA GLY A 26 12.76 5.64 -29.73
C GLY A 26 13.31 4.80 -28.57
N TRP A 27 12.90 5.05 -27.32
CA TRP A 27 13.35 4.34 -26.11
C TRP A 27 12.68 2.97 -25.88
N LEU A 28 11.83 2.50 -26.80
CA LEU A 28 11.06 1.26 -26.65
C LEU A 28 11.59 0.14 -27.55
N SER A 29 12.84 -0.29 -27.31
CA SER A 29 13.23 -1.65 -27.69
C SER A 29 12.74 -2.63 -26.61
N GLY A 30 11.50 -3.10 -26.79
CA GLY A 30 10.82 -4.08 -25.93
C GLY A 30 9.67 -3.46 -25.16
N LEU A 31 8.43 -3.65 -25.62
CA LEU A 31 7.23 -3.23 -24.90
C LEU A 31 7.18 -3.93 -23.53
N GLN A 32 7.70 -3.24 -22.52
CA GLN A 32 7.56 -3.61 -21.12
C GLN A 32 6.08 -3.42 -20.77
N LYS A 33 5.35 -4.51 -20.50
CA LYS A 33 3.90 -4.51 -20.21
C LYS A 33 3.57 -3.46 -19.14
N ASP A 34 2.56 -2.62 -19.26
CA ASP A 34 2.22 -1.70 -18.16
C ASP A 34 1.98 -2.44 -16.83
N ILE A 35 2.38 -1.86 -15.68
CA ILE A 35 1.99 -2.39 -14.37
C ILE A 35 0.57 -1.88 -14.08
N PRO A 36 -0.44 -2.77 -13.96
CA PRO A 36 -1.83 -2.36 -13.85
C PRO A 36 -2.16 -1.98 -12.40
N VAL A 37 -1.89 -0.74 -12.02
CA VAL A 37 -2.41 -0.16 -10.77
C VAL A 37 -3.89 0.16 -10.95
N VAL A 38 -4.74 -0.37 -10.07
CA VAL A 38 -6.19 -0.15 -10.11
C VAL A 38 -6.53 1.20 -9.47
N LEU A 39 -6.10 1.40 -8.23
CA LEU A 39 -6.31 2.63 -7.45
C LEU A 39 -5.30 2.77 -6.30
N LEU A 40 -5.25 3.95 -5.70
CA LEU A 40 -4.55 4.17 -4.43
C LEU A 40 -5.45 3.67 -3.30
N ASP A 41 -5.00 2.64 -2.56
CA ASP A 41 -5.76 1.99 -1.48
C ASP A 41 -5.71 2.83 -0.21
N HIS A 42 -4.51 3.12 0.27
CA HIS A 42 -4.33 3.95 1.45
C HIS A 42 -2.96 4.65 1.50
N VAL A 43 -2.85 5.63 2.39
CA VAL A 43 -1.60 6.36 2.70
C VAL A 43 -1.36 6.32 4.20
N VAL A 44 -0.15 5.96 4.61
CA VAL A 44 0.23 5.97 6.03
C VAL A 44 1.20 7.11 6.30
N GLN A 45 0.91 7.87 7.36
CA GLN A 45 1.71 8.98 7.83
C GLN A 45 2.28 8.68 9.22
N ASN A 46 3.57 8.95 9.40
CA ASN A 46 4.25 8.80 10.66
C ASN A 46 4.39 10.13 11.38
N TYR A 47 4.18 10.10 12.69
CA TYR A 47 4.26 11.27 13.57
C TYR A 47 5.24 11.05 14.73
N PRO A 48 5.92 12.12 15.20
CA PRO A 48 6.62 12.11 16.47
C PRO A 48 5.70 11.69 17.63
N VAL A 49 6.31 11.16 18.70
CA VAL A 49 5.61 10.82 19.94
C VAL A 49 4.83 12.04 20.49
N ASN A 50 3.59 11.80 20.92
CA ASN A 50 2.64 12.78 21.45
C ASN A 50 2.24 13.89 20.46
N THR A 51 2.20 13.61 19.15
CA THR A 51 1.78 14.60 18.13
C THR A 51 0.67 14.10 17.21
N ILE A 52 0.30 12.81 17.29
CA ILE A 52 -0.75 12.25 16.43
C ILE A 52 -2.14 12.85 16.72
N GLU A 53 -2.41 13.22 17.97
CA GLU A 53 -3.69 13.79 18.41
C GLU A 53 -3.93 15.17 17.79
N ASP A 54 -2.91 16.04 17.76
CA ASP A 54 -2.95 17.35 17.12
C ASP A 54 -3.27 17.22 15.62
N ALA A 55 -2.63 16.26 14.95
CA ALA A 55 -2.87 15.99 13.54
C ALA A 55 -4.31 15.49 13.31
N ALA A 56 -4.74 14.48 14.07
CA ALA A 56 -6.09 13.93 13.99
C ALA A 56 -7.17 15.01 14.25
N GLU A 57 -6.97 15.86 15.25
CA GLU A 57 -7.88 16.96 15.56
C GLU A 57 -7.91 17.99 14.41
N TRP A 58 -6.76 18.32 13.81
CA TRP A 58 -6.72 19.23 12.66
C TRP A 58 -7.57 18.70 11.51
N TYR A 59 -7.42 17.42 11.12
CA TYR A 59 -8.25 16.78 10.08
C TYR A 59 -9.73 16.81 10.44
N LYS A 60 -10.08 16.45 11.68
CA LYS A 60 -11.46 16.46 12.17
C LYS A 60 -12.06 17.87 12.13
N ARG A 61 -11.34 18.88 12.60
CA ARG A 61 -11.84 20.26 12.68
C ARG A 61 -11.98 20.91 11.31
N THR A 62 -10.99 20.72 10.43
CA THR A 62 -10.93 21.40 9.14
C THR A 62 -11.70 20.69 8.04
N MET A 63 -11.67 19.35 8.03
CA MET A 63 -12.28 18.53 6.98
C MET A 63 -13.52 17.75 7.44
N LYS A 64 -13.87 17.78 8.75
CA LYS A 64 -14.95 16.97 9.33
C LYS A 64 -14.81 15.46 9.09
N ALA A 65 -13.57 14.98 8.91
CA ALA A 65 -13.25 13.58 8.72
C ALA A 65 -12.75 12.95 10.03
N TRP A 66 -13.35 11.84 10.46
CA TRP A 66 -12.93 11.08 11.67
C TRP A 66 -12.04 9.87 11.30
N LEU A 67 -12.33 9.28 10.15
CA LEU A 67 -11.43 8.47 9.34
C LEU A 67 -11.19 9.31 8.09
N ILE A 68 -9.94 9.58 7.70
CA ILE A 68 -9.69 10.36 6.48
C ILE A 68 -9.88 9.41 5.32
N THR A 69 -11.14 9.27 4.93
CA THR A 69 -11.55 8.45 3.81
C THR A 69 -12.45 9.27 2.90
N ASN A 70 -12.45 8.96 1.61
CA ASN A 70 -13.34 9.63 0.66
C ASN A 70 -14.80 9.18 0.86
N ASP A 71 -15.76 9.86 0.22
CA ASP A 71 -17.20 9.64 0.46
C ASP A 71 -17.65 8.17 0.26
N ASP A 72 -16.99 7.42 -0.63
CA ASP A 72 -17.27 6.01 -0.89
C ASP A 72 -16.36 5.03 -0.12
N GLN A 73 -15.56 5.55 0.82
CA GLN A 73 -14.67 4.84 1.73
C GLN A 73 -13.56 3.99 1.07
N LYS A 74 -13.22 4.28 -0.18
CA LYS A 74 -12.25 3.52 -0.98
C LYS A 74 -10.80 3.93 -0.78
N VAL A 75 -10.55 5.17 -0.39
CA VAL A 75 -9.21 5.67 -0.09
C VAL A 75 -9.13 5.92 1.40
N GLN A 76 -8.10 5.42 2.09
CA GLN A 76 -7.93 5.63 3.53
C GLN A 76 -6.61 6.33 3.83
N MET A 77 -6.58 7.19 4.85
CA MET A 77 -5.32 7.67 5.41
C MET A 77 -5.20 7.24 6.86
N THR A 78 -4.08 6.60 7.16
CA THR A 78 -3.73 6.09 8.48
C THR A 78 -2.67 7.00 9.10
N LEU A 79 -2.86 7.36 10.37
CA LEU A 79 -1.86 8.07 11.15
C LEU A 79 -1.23 7.07 12.12
N ALA A 80 0.11 7.07 12.21
CA ALA A 80 0.87 6.18 13.07
C ALA A 80 1.85 6.96 13.94
N GLU A 81 1.98 6.55 15.20
CA GLU A 81 2.85 7.17 16.19
C GLU A 81 3.79 6.13 16.81
N ALA A 82 5.00 6.55 17.15
CA ALA A 82 5.94 5.70 17.84
C ALA A 82 5.49 5.37 19.26
N VAL A 83 5.68 4.12 19.69
CA VAL A 83 5.37 3.67 21.05
C VAL A 83 6.61 3.79 21.94
N PRO A 84 6.61 4.62 22.99
CA PRO A 84 7.75 4.77 23.89
C PRO A 84 8.11 3.47 24.62
N GLY A 85 9.39 3.29 24.95
CA GLY A 85 9.84 2.25 25.88
C GLY A 85 10.03 0.84 25.31
N ARG A 86 9.95 0.65 23.98
CA ARG A 86 10.41 -0.59 23.35
C ARG A 86 11.94 -0.68 23.35
N LYS A 87 12.50 -1.90 23.48
CA LYS A 87 13.94 -2.12 23.30
C LYS A 87 14.29 -1.89 21.82
N GLY A 88 15.21 -0.97 21.56
CA GLY A 88 15.61 -0.57 20.21
C GLY A 88 14.74 0.56 19.66
N ARG A 89 15.19 1.16 18.55
CA ARG A 89 14.48 2.24 17.88
C ARG A 89 13.34 1.65 17.05
N SER A 90 12.12 2.19 17.21
CA SER A 90 10.99 1.78 16.36
C SER A 90 11.17 2.30 14.93
N GLN A 91 10.57 1.60 13.95
CA GLN A 91 10.58 2.03 12.55
C GLN A 91 9.99 3.44 12.37
N ILE A 92 9.03 3.84 13.21
CA ILE A 92 8.42 5.17 13.18
C ILE A 92 9.40 6.23 13.69
N GLU A 93 10.11 5.97 14.79
CA GLU A 93 11.17 6.88 15.28
C GLU A 93 12.33 7.01 14.30
N GLU A 94 12.69 5.92 13.61
CA GLU A 94 13.69 5.94 12.57
C GLU A 94 13.22 6.82 11.40
N PHE A 95 12.01 6.59 10.89
CA PHE A 95 11.40 7.44 9.86
C PHE A 95 11.46 8.92 10.25
N VAL A 96 10.93 9.28 11.43
CA VAL A 96 10.84 10.69 11.87
C VAL A 96 12.24 11.31 11.96
N SER A 97 13.24 10.54 12.39
CA SER A 97 14.63 10.99 12.44
C SER A 97 15.23 11.31 11.08
N TYR A 98 15.05 10.43 10.10
CA TYR A 98 15.63 10.60 8.76
C TYR A 98 14.81 11.58 7.90
N ASN A 99 13.51 11.66 8.15
CA ASN A 99 12.60 12.58 7.48
C ASN A 99 12.71 14.01 8.05
N GLY A 100 13.12 14.16 9.32
CA GLY A 100 13.22 15.46 10.00
C GLY A 100 11.87 15.95 10.55
N GLY A 101 10.92 15.05 10.79
CA GLY A 101 9.57 15.39 11.25
C GLY A 101 8.49 14.43 10.72
N PRO A 102 7.20 14.75 10.92
CA PRO A 102 6.10 13.94 10.41
C PRO A 102 6.07 13.89 8.88
N GLY A 103 5.49 12.83 8.31
CA GLY A 103 5.39 12.69 6.86
C GLY A 103 4.78 11.37 6.40
N ILE A 104 4.58 11.25 5.08
CA ILE A 104 4.09 10.01 4.44
C ILE A 104 5.19 8.96 4.50
N GLN A 105 4.89 7.85 5.15
CA GLN A 105 5.76 6.69 5.23
C GLN A 105 5.59 5.78 4.03
N HIS A 106 4.35 5.45 3.68
CA HIS A 106 4.08 4.64 2.50
C HIS A 106 2.76 4.96 1.84
N ILE A 107 2.69 4.58 0.56
CA ILE A 107 1.51 4.66 -0.29
C ILE A 107 1.22 3.25 -0.78
N ALA A 108 0.00 2.78 -0.53
CA ALA A 108 -0.46 1.47 -0.95
C ALA A 108 -1.21 1.57 -2.28
N LEU A 109 -0.80 0.74 -3.24
CA LEU A 109 -1.35 0.65 -4.58
C LEU A 109 -2.12 -0.66 -4.72
N LEU A 110 -3.43 -0.56 -4.92
CA LEU A 110 -4.30 -1.70 -5.14
C LEU A 110 -4.07 -2.28 -6.54
N VAL A 111 -3.92 -3.59 -6.62
CA VAL A 111 -3.78 -4.37 -7.85
C VAL A 111 -4.76 -5.54 -7.87
N ASP A 112 -5.18 -5.97 -9.07
CA ASP A 112 -6.08 -7.11 -9.24
C ASP A 112 -5.37 -8.47 -9.20
N ASP A 113 -4.09 -8.48 -9.54
CA ASP A 113 -3.20 -9.65 -9.55
C ASP A 113 -1.81 -9.26 -9.02
N ILE A 114 -1.62 -9.46 -7.71
CA ILE A 114 -0.38 -9.14 -7.01
C ILE A 114 0.77 -10.06 -7.44
N VAL A 115 0.50 -11.33 -7.77
CA VAL A 115 1.54 -12.27 -8.20
C VAL A 115 2.12 -11.80 -9.52
N ALA A 116 1.29 -11.50 -10.52
CA ALA A 116 1.75 -10.99 -11.80
C ALA A 116 2.43 -9.61 -11.67
N THR A 117 1.86 -8.73 -10.84
CA THR A 117 2.39 -7.38 -10.64
C THR A 117 3.77 -7.40 -9.99
N VAL A 118 3.92 -8.10 -8.86
CA VAL A 118 5.21 -8.22 -8.15
C VAL A 118 6.23 -8.93 -9.02
N THR A 119 5.85 -9.98 -9.76
CA THR A 119 6.74 -10.67 -10.71
C THR A 119 7.32 -9.67 -11.73
N GLU A 120 6.46 -8.87 -12.35
CA GLU A 120 6.90 -7.89 -13.35
C GLU A 120 7.73 -6.78 -12.71
N MET A 121 7.37 -6.30 -11.51
CA MET A 121 8.14 -5.29 -10.77
C MET A 121 9.55 -5.78 -10.42
N LYS A 122 9.69 -7.01 -9.91
CA LYS A 122 11.00 -7.64 -9.67
C LYS A 122 11.81 -7.75 -10.96
N ARG A 123 11.17 -8.06 -12.10
CA ARG A 123 11.83 -8.06 -13.43
C ARG A 123 12.35 -6.67 -13.83
N ARG A 124 11.81 -5.59 -13.28
CA ARG A 124 12.31 -4.20 -13.45
C ARG A 124 13.29 -3.78 -12.36
N SER A 125 13.81 -4.73 -11.58
CA SER A 125 14.73 -4.46 -10.48
C SER A 125 14.13 -3.66 -9.33
N VAL A 126 12.80 -3.69 -9.15
CA VAL A 126 12.21 -3.19 -7.89
C VAL A 126 12.61 -4.13 -6.77
N GLU A 127 13.20 -3.57 -5.73
CA GLU A 127 13.58 -4.31 -4.53
C GLU A 127 12.46 -4.31 -3.51
N PHE A 128 12.23 -5.46 -2.88
CA PHE A 128 11.20 -5.67 -1.87
C PHE A 128 11.81 -6.10 -0.55
N LEU A 129 11.04 -5.92 0.53
CA LEU A 129 11.37 -6.54 1.81
C LEU A 129 11.24 -8.06 1.69
N GLU A 130 12.10 -8.76 2.42
CA GLU A 130 12.12 -10.22 2.48
C GLU A 130 11.50 -10.69 3.79
N VAL A 131 10.89 -11.87 3.76
CA VAL A 131 10.33 -12.53 4.94
C VAL A 131 10.87 -13.95 5.04
N PRO A 132 11.15 -14.45 6.26
CA PRO A 132 11.70 -15.78 6.45
C PRO A 132 10.71 -16.85 5.96
N SER A 133 11.22 -17.95 5.40
CA SER A 133 10.39 -19.03 4.85
C SER A 133 9.42 -19.63 5.86
N SER A 134 9.80 -19.65 7.14
CA SER A 134 8.97 -20.14 8.25
C SER A 134 7.65 -19.40 8.41
N TYR A 135 7.55 -18.16 7.92
CA TYR A 135 6.28 -17.43 7.88
C TYR A 135 5.20 -18.21 7.11
N TYR A 136 5.56 -18.81 5.97
CA TYR A 136 4.62 -19.53 5.11
C TYR A 136 4.19 -20.85 5.72
N ASP A 137 5.10 -21.52 6.43
CA ASP A 137 4.79 -22.77 7.12
C ASP A 137 3.73 -22.52 8.21
N ILE A 138 3.90 -21.42 8.97
CA ILE A 138 2.92 -20.98 9.98
C ILE A 138 1.60 -20.53 9.32
N LEU A 139 1.67 -19.82 8.19
CA LEU A 139 0.49 -19.39 7.44
C LEU A 139 -0.33 -20.59 6.95
N GLU A 140 0.32 -21.60 6.38
CA GLU A 140 -0.32 -22.83 5.93
C GLU A 140 -0.98 -23.59 7.10
N GLU A 141 -0.38 -23.59 8.29
CA GLU A 141 -1.02 -24.15 9.49
C GLU A 141 -2.27 -23.35 9.87
N ARG A 142 -2.20 -22.02 9.94
CA ARG A 142 -3.35 -21.18 10.29
C ARG A 142 -4.51 -21.29 9.29
N LEU A 143 -4.21 -21.53 8.01
CA LEU A 143 -5.25 -21.69 6.98
C LEU A 143 -6.01 -23.01 7.07
N LYS A 144 -5.44 -24.06 7.67
CA LYS A 144 -6.15 -25.35 7.85
C LYS A 144 -7.42 -25.22 8.69
N ASP A 145 -7.40 -24.30 9.65
CA ASP A 145 -8.53 -24.04 10.55
C ASP A 145 -9.43 -22.89 10.05
N SER A 146 -9.12 -22.31 8.89
CA SER A 146 -9.85 -21.18 8.30
C SER A 146 -10.90 -21.62 7.28
N LYS A 147 -11.94 -20.81 7.10
CA LYS A 147 -12.92 -20.97 6.02
C LYS A 147 -12.48 -20.29 4.71
N VAL A 148 -11.37 -19.56 4.74
CA VAL A 148 -10.86 -18.80 3.60
C VAL A 148 -10.23 -19.75 2.58
N GLU A 149 -10.71 -19.64 1.34
CA GLU A 149 -10.10 -20.31 0.20
C GLU A 149 -9.12 -19.36 -0.50
N LEU A 150 -7.82 -19.62 -0.32
CA LEU A 150 -6.77 -18.90 -1.04
C LEU A 150 -6.81 -19.27 -2.52
N ARG A 151 -6.86 -18.26 -3.40
CA ARG A 151 -6.95 -18.47 -4.86
C ARG A 151 -5.58 -18.52 -5.54
N GLU A 152 -4.61 -17.81 -4.97
CA GLU A 152 -3.25 -17.75 -5.46
C GLU A 152 -2.44 -18.99 -5.01
N ASP A 153 -1.42 -19.37 -5.78
CA ASP A 153 -0.53 -20.48 -5.42
C ASP A 153 0.35 -20.09 -4.23
N MET A 154 0.26 -20.82 -3.12
CA MET A 154 1.06 -20.60 -1.91
C MET A 154 2.57 -20.62 -2.19
N ASN A 155 3.03 -21.45 -3.13
CA ASN A 155 4.44 -21.48 -3.51
C ASN A 155 4.86 -20.18 -4.22
N LYS A 156 3.97 -19.56 -4.99
CA LYS A 156 4.22 -18.24 -5.58
C LYS A 156 4.22 -17.12 -4.55
N LEU A 157 3.34 -17.18 -3.55
CA LEU A 157 3.40 -16.24 -2.44
C LEU A 157 4.74 -16.35 -1.69
N ARG A 158 5.18 -17.59 -1.41
CA ARG A 158 6.47 -17.91 -0.79
C ARG A 158 7.67 -17.41 -1.61
N GLU A 159 7.71 -17.72 -2.91
CA GLU A 159 8.77 -17.29 -3.84
C GLU A 159 8.88 -15.76 -3.93
N LEU A 160 7.74 -15.07 -3.96
CA LEU A 160 7.70 -13.62 -4.13
C LEU A 160 7.81 -12.84 -2.82
N CYS A 161 7.82 -13.53 -1.67
CA CYS A 161 7.79 -12.94 -0.33
C CYS A 161 6.49 -12.19 -0.01
N ILE A 162 5.38 -12.51 -0.69
CA ILE A 162 4.08 -11.85 -0.48
C ILE A 162 3.49 -12.31 0.86
N LEU A 163 3.07 -11.34 1.67
CA LEU A 163 2.40 -11.56 2.95
C LEU A 163 0.90 -11.70 2.75
N MET A 164 0.26 -12.46 3.63
CA MET A 164 -1.18 -12.65 3.70
C MET A 164 -1.70 -12.40 5.11
N ASP A 165 -2.82 -11.71 5.19
CA ASP A 165 -3.66 -11.68 6.39
C ASP A 165 -5.10 -12.03 6.00
N PHE A 166 -5.87 -12.57 6.94
CA PHE A 166 -7.20 -13.09 6.64
C PHE A 166 -8.12 -13.09 7.85
N ASP A 167 -9.42 -13.00 7.57
CA ASP A 167 -10.51 -13.08 8.54
C ASP A 167 -11.54 -14.13 8.10
N ASP A 168 -12.72 -14.16 8.72
CA ASP A 168 -13.78 -15.09 8.35
C ASP A 168 -14.43 -14.82 6.97
N ASN A 169 -14.19 -13.64 6.39
CA ASN A 169 -14.87 -13.16 5.18
C ASN A 169 -13.97 -13.21 3.94
N GLY A 170 -12.66 -13.10 4.13
CA GLY A 170 -11.71 -13.00 3.03
C GLY A 170 -10.27 -12.86 3.48
N TYR A 171 -9.43 -12.39 2.57
CA TYR A 171 -8.01 -12.16 2.81
C TYR A 171 -7.47 -10.97 2.03
N LEU A 172 -6.37 -10.44 2.54
CA LEU A 172 -5.55 -9.45 1.89
C LEU A 172 -4.18 -10.05 1.60
N LEU A 173 -3.60 -9.67 0.46
CA LEU A 173 -2.22 -9.94 0.11
C LEU A 173 -1.48 -8.61 0.04
N GLN A 174 -0.28 -8.53 0.61
CA GLN A 174 0.51 -7.30 0.66
C GLN A 174 2.00 -7.58 0.47
N LEU A 175 2.71 -6.62 -0.13
CA LEU A 175 4.17 -6.64 -0.22
C LEU A 175 4.73 -5.22 -0.25
N PHE A 176 5.81 -4.99 0.50
CA PHE A 176 6.45 -3.69 0.64
C PHE A 176 7.75 -3.62 -0.14
N THR A 177 7.95 -2.53 -0.88
CA THR A 177 9.24 -2.24 -1.49
C THR A 177 10.27 -1.89 -0.41
N ARG A 178 11.56 -1.95 -0.74
CA ARG A 178 12.55 -1.15 -0.02
C ARG A 178 12.26 0.36 -0.20
N PRO A 179 12.84 1.24 0.63
CA PRO A 179 12.72 2.69 0.44
C PRO A 179 13.02 3.09 -1.01
N VAL A 180 12.21 3.97 -1.58
CA VAL A 180 12.38 4.43 -2.99
C VAL A 180 13.45 5.51 -3.15
N GLN A 181 14.13 5.83 -2.05
CA GLN A 181 15.21 6.80 -1.95
C GLN A 181 16.20 6.34 -0.88
N ASP A 182 17.41 6.92 -0.86
CA ASP A 182 18.49 6.51 0.04
C ASP A 182 18.12 6.59 1.53
N ARG A 183 17.23 7.52 1.90
CA ARG A 183 16.77 7.66 3.28
C ARG A 183 15.69 6.62 3.57
N PRO A 184 15.73 5.92 4.73
CA PRO A 184 14.73 4.91 5.11
C PRO A 184 13.40 5.58 5.52
N THR A 185 12.69 6.10 4.51
CA THR A 185 11.53 6.96 4.68
C THR A 185 10.37 6.46 3.81
N LEU A 186 10.21 6.99 2.59
CA LEU A 186 9.13 6.61 1.70
C LEU A 186 9.36 5.24 1.08
N PHE A 187 8.37 4.35 1.17
CA PHE A 187 8.29 3.10 0.42
C PHE A 187 6.89 2.91 -0.18
N ILE A 188 6.74 1.92 -1.05
CA ILE A 188 5.48 1.59 -1.71
C ILE A 188 4.99 0.23 -1.21
N GLU A 189 3.69 0.13 -0.97
CA GLU A 189 3.01 -1.14 -0.73
C GLU A 189 2.22 -1.52 -1.99
N ILE A 190 2.31 -2.79 -2.39
CA ILE A 190 1.43 -3.39 -3.37
C ILE A 190 0.44 -4.27 -2.61
N ILE A 191 -0.85 -4.00 -2.78
CA ILE A 191 -1.91 -4.67 -2.04
C ILE A 191 -2.97 -5.25 -2.98
N GLN A 192 -3.51 -6.40 -2.63
CA GLN A 192 -4.68 -7.00 -3.28
C GLN A 192 -5.65 -7.48 -2.20
N ARG A 193 -6.95 -7.18 -2.38
CA ARG A 193 -8.01 -7.56 -1.43
C ARG A 193 -8.97 -8.56 -2.08
N ARG A 194 -9.35 -9.61 -1.34
CA ARG A 194 -10.31 -10.63 -1.77
C ARG A 194 -11.37 -10.77 -0.68
N ASN A 195 -12.49 -10.06 -0.85
CA ASN A 195 -13.56 -9.95 0.16
C ASN A 195 -13.06 -9.52 1.55
N PHE A 196 -11.93 -8.81 1.59
CA PHE A 196 -11.30 -8.30 2.80
C PHE A 196 -11.37 -6.78 2.80
N ASN A 197 -12.50 -6.28 3.27
CA ASN A 197 -12.71 -4.86 3.46
C ASN A 197 -12.39 -4.48 4.90
N VAL A 198 -11.94 -3.25 5.10
CA VAL A 198 -11.91 -2.68 6.45
C VAL A 198 -13.36 -2.69 6.97
N PRO A 199 -13.63 -3.26 8.15
CA PRO A 199 -14.99 -3.33 8.67
C PRO A 199 -15.57 -1.91 8.78
N PRO A 200 -16.87 -1.72 8.48
CA PRO A 200 -17.52 -0.46 8.77
C PRO A 200 -17.40 -0.18 10.28
N GLN A 201 -17.02 1.04 10.63
CA GLN A 201 -16.95 1.48 12.03
C GLN A 201 -18.31 1.24 12.72
N PRO A 202 -18.33 0.74 13.97
CA PRO A 202 -19.57 0.59 14.71
C PRO A 202 -20.26 1.95 14.86
N GLY A 203 -21.52 2.06 14.41
CA GLY A 203 -22.35 3.27 14.55
C GLY A 203 -22.74 4.00 13.26
N LYS A 204 -22.58 3.37 12.08
CA LYS A 204 -23.35 3.72 10.88
C LYS A 204 -24.39 2.66 10.58
#